data_AF-A0A381Y6Z0-F1
#
_entry.id   AF-A0A381Y6Z0-F1
#
_cell.length_a   1.000
_cell.length_b   1.000
_cell.length_c   1.000
_cell.angle_alpha   90.00
_cell.angle_beta   90.00
_cell.angle_gamma   90.00
#
_symmetry.space_group_name_H-M   'P 1'
#
loop_
_entity.id
_entity.type
_entity.pdbx_description
1 polymer ?
#
loop_
_entity_poly.entity_id
_entity_poly.type
_entity_poly.pdbx_seq_one_letter_code
_entity_poly.pdbx_strand_id
1 'polypeptide(L)'
;VAEGKPDEEGFRKLVAPLIESYCMDCHDNDTSKGDLSLEKIDGNLVNGPDLGRWEKVLHQLELGQMPPEKKSQPTTAERHSLVQWIRAEFLKGGRKPENKLLRPGAGNYVKHKQLFSAEDFGPAWSPPRIWRIRPSVYESGIRAIAKNGKYVRPFTLKSGGHGFRDYDNQYLLAGADLAQLMANASTAASQLTEVRVVNGKISKGNSTPNQLFNLIHPEEAPPTEAKVDAVIQWLYDRVLLRNPTPGEQARLKAFSMKSMKSDGKLLGVRNLISAILLKPEALYRSELAQGEPDKLGRALLAPREIAYALAYALTDARPDKELLKAAETGKLITRGQVQAHAERILADDKIGKPRILGFFREYFEYGGAPDVFKDAALNRNHVPEVLVSDTDQLIMYFYEKDKNVLRELLTTNKSFVQYGIDSKTKKPIRARARNLGAHLAYSLPPDWKWIPEQPVALPGSQRAGILTQPAWLVAKSGNFDNDA
;
A
#
# COMPACT_ATOMS: atom_id res chain seq x y z
N VAL A 1 7.40 13.60 -30.93
CA VAL A 1 6.26 14.24 -30.23
C VAL A 1 5.42 14.86 -31.32
N ALA A 2 4.16 14.45 -31.47
CA ALA A 2 3.30 15.00 -32.52
C ALA A 2 2.83 16.40 -32.07
N GLU A 3 3.39 17.45 -32.66
CA GLU A 3 2.92 18.83 -32.48
C GLU A 3 1.60 18.99 -33.25
N GLY A 4 0.49 18.70 -32.59
CA GLY A 4 -0.84 18.87 -33.18
C GLY A 4 -1.24 20.34 -33.19
N LYS A 5 -1.87 20.82 -34.27
CA LYS A 5 -2.49 22.14 -34.30
C LYS A 5 -3.69 22.22 -33.33
N PRO A 6 -3.89 23.34 -32.62
CA PRO A 6 -5.03 23.50 -31.72
C PRO A 6 -6.35 23.44 -32.49
N ASP A 7 -7.36 22.82 -31.89
CA ASP A 7 -8.71 22.72 -32.44
C ASP A 7 -9.56 23.96 -32.07
N GLU A 8 -9.24 25.08 -32.70
CA GLU A 8 -9.98 26.33 -32.49
C GLU A 8 -11.46 26.24 -32.89
N GLU A 9 -11.77 25.42 -33.91
CA GLU A 9 -13.14 25.26 -34.37
C GLU A 9 -13.97 24.46 -33.36
N GLY A 10 -13.42 23.36 -32.82
CA GLY A 10 -14.03 22.63 -31.72
C GLY A 10 -14.20 23.50 -30.48
N PHE A 11 -13.22 24.34 -30.14
CA PHE A 11 -13.40 25.31 -29.05
C PHE A 11 -14.60 26.23 -29.30
N ARG A 12 -14.66 26.90 -30.46
CA ARG A 12 -15.72 27.86 -30.78
C ARG A 12 -17.12 27.22 -30.87
N LYS A 13 -17.23 26.04 -31.48
CA LYS A 13 -18.53 25.42 -31.78
C LYS A 13 -19.06 24.53 -30.66
N LEU A 14 -18.18 23.87 -29.91
CA LEU A 14 -18.57 22.87 -28.90
C LEU A 14 -18.32 23.39 -27.48
N VAL A 15 -17.14 23.95 -27.21
CA VAL A 15 -16.69 24.18 -25.83
C VAL A 15 -17.16 25.52 -25.29
N ALA A 16 -16.96 26.61 -26.04
CA ALA A 16 -17.32 27.96 -25.62
C ALA A 16 -18.82 28.10 -25.27
N PRO A 17 -19.77 27.55 -26.05
CA PRO A 17 -21.19 27.61 -25.69
C PRO A 17 -21.52 26.90 -24.37
N LEU A 18 -20.82 25.80 -24.07
CA LEU A 18 -21.02 25.05 -22.83
C LEU A 18 -20.41 25.77 -21.62
N ILE A 19 -19.26 26.43 -21.79
CA ILE A 19 -18.69 27.30 -20.75
C ILE A 19 -19.64 28.45 -20.44
N GLU A 20 -20.17 29.10 -21.47
CA GLU A 20 -21.13 30.19 -21.31
C GLU A 20 -22.38 29.72 -20.54
N SER A 21 -22.94 28.57 -20.95
CA SER A 21 -24.19 28.06 -20.39
C SER A 21 -24.09 27.55 -18.96
N TYR A 22 -22.93 27.00 -18.58
CA TYR A 22 -22.81 26.23 -17.33
C TYR A 22 -21.80 26.83 -16.33
N CYS A 23 -20.85 27.65 -16.77
CA CYS A 23 -19.74 28.10 -15.93
C CYS A 23 -19.76 29.60 -15.63
N MET A 24 -20.21 30.45 -16.56
CA MET A 24 -20.02 31.91 -16.47
C MET A 24 -20.82 32.57 -15.33
N ASP A 25 -21.96 32.00 -14.95
CA ASP A 25 -22.76 32.34 -13.76
C ASP A 25 -21.97 32.45 -12.43
N CYS A 26 -20.79 31.85 -12.35
CA CYS A 26 -19.96 31.79 -11.16
C CYS A 26 -18.47 32.10 -11.43
N HIS A 27 -18.03 32.01 -12.68
CA HIS A 27 -16.62 32.14 -13.09
C HIS A 27 -16.39 33.27 -14.09
N ASP A 28 -17.23 34.32 -14.06
CA ASP A 28 -16.92 35.60 -14.68
C ASP A 28 -15.88 36.39 -13.85
N ASN A 29 -15.42 37.53 -14.38
CA ASN A 29 -14.46 38.38 -13.66
C ASN A 29 -15.03 39.01 -12.39
N ASP A 30 -16.35 39.24 -12.33
CA ASP A 30 -17.01 39.91 -11.22
C ASP A 30 -17.24 38.97 -10.02
N THR A 31 -17.63 37.73 -10.27
CA THR A 31 -17.94 36.73 -9.24
C THR A 31 -16.72 35.88 -8.87
N SER A 32 -15.97 35.41 -9.87
CA SER A 32 -14.71 34.66 -9.73
C SER A 32 -14.69 33.62 -8.60
N LYS A 33 -15.72 32.77 -8.49
CA LYS A 33 -15.81 31.80 -7.39
C LYS A 33 -14.64 30.81 -7.41
N GLY A 34 -14.05 30.58 -6.25
CA GLY A 34 -12.88 29.69 -6.12
C GLY A 34 -11.62 30.23 -6.78
N ASP A 35 -11.50 31.57 -6.86
CA ASP A 35 -10.37 32.30 -7.45
C ASP A 35 -10.08 31.85 -8.90
N LEU A 36 -11.14 31.67 -9.68
CA LEU A 36 -11.09 31.25 -11.07
C LEU A 36 -12.07 32.08 -11.90
N SER A 37 -11.52 32.85 -12.83
CA SER A 37 -12.24 33.44 -13.95
C SER A 37 -11.97 32.65 -15.23
N LEU A 38 -13.04 32.37 -15.97
CA LEU A 38 -13.04 31.76 -17.31
C LEU A 38 -13.39 32.79 -18.38
N GLU A 39 -13.58 34.05 -18.01
CA GLU A 39 -13.82 35.11 -18.98
C GLU A 39 -12.59 35.24 -19.90
N LYS A 40 -12.86 35.28 -21.21
CA LYS A 40 -11.82 35.32 -22.26
C LYS A 40 -10.80 34.18 -22.15
N ILE A 41 -11.20 33.01 -21.64
CA ILE A 41 -10.34 31.84 -21.63
C ILE A 41 -9.94 31.45 -23.06
N ASP A 42 -8.64 31.25 -23.27
CA ASP A 42 -8.08 30.91 -24.57
C ASP A 42 -8.26 29.41 -24.87
N GLY A 43 -8.83 29.08 -26.04
CA GLY A 43 -9.08 27.71 -26.48
C GLY A 43 -7.86 26.92 -26.94
N ASN A 44 -6.67 27.51 -26.96
CA ASN A 44 -5.43 26.85 -27.35
C ASN A 44 -4.76 26.15 -26.17
N LEU A 45 -5.02 24.85 -26.01
CA LEU A 45 -4.40 24.04 -24.95
C LEU A 45 -3.09 23.36 -25.40
N VAL A 46 -2.62 23.64 -26.60
CA VAL A 46 -1.34 23.12 -27.13
C VAL A 46 -0.19 23.95 -26.56
N ASN A 47 -0.27 25.27 -26.70
CA ASN A 47 0.75 26.21 -26.26
C ASN A 47 0.20 27.58 -25.80
N GLY A 48 -1.11 27.68 -25.54
CA GLY A 48 -1.73 28.92 -25.09
C GLY A 48 -1.41 29.29 -23.62
N PRO A 49 -1.87 30.47 -23.17
CA PRO A 49 -1.54 30.99 -21.83
C PRO A 49 -2.33 30.32 -20.69
N ASP A 50 -3.46 29.66 -20.99
CA ASP A 50 -4.47 29.27 -20.00
C ASP A 50 -4.42 27.81 -19.53
N LEU A 51 -3.28 27.16 -19.74
CA LEU A 51 -3.12 25.72 -19.52
C LEU A 51 -3.43 25.31 -18.08
N GLY A 52 -3.03 26.12 -17.10
CA GLY A 52 -3.35 25.88 -15.68
C GLY A 52 -4.84 26.08 -15.36
N ARG A 53 -5.53 27.01 -16.04
CA ARG A 53 -6.98 27.23 -15.87
C ARG A 53 -7.76 26.04 -16.45
N TRP A 54 -7.38 25.57 -17.64
CA TRP A 54 -7.97 24.39 -18.25
C TRP A 54 -7.76 23.11 -17.45
N GLU A 55 -6.61 22.95 -16.81
CA GLU A 55 -6.36 21.82 -15.92
C GLU A 55 -7.29 21.85 -14.69
N LYS A 56 -7.55 23.04 -14.11
CA LYS A 56 -8.56 23.19 -13.04
C LYS A 56 -9.97 22.82 -13.53
N VAL A 57 -10.36 23.29 -14.71
CA VAL A 57 -11.67 22.99 -15.33
C VAL A 57 -11.81 21.48 -15.56
N LEU A 58 -10.82 20.84 -16.18
CA LEU A 58 -10.80 19.41 -16.44
C LEU A 58 -11.01 18.61 -15.15
N HIS A 59 -10.27 18.93 -14.09
CA HIS A 59 -10.39 18.26 -12.80
C HIS A 59 -11.82 18.33 -12.21
N GLN A 60 -12.46 19.50 -12.27
CA GLN A 60 -13.80 19.68 -11.72
C GLN A 60 -14.87 18.97 -12.55
N LEU A 61 -14.72 18.96 -13.88
CA LEU A 61 -15.60 18.23 -14.79
C LEU A 61 -15.47 16.71 -14.62
N GLU A 62 -14.25 16.20 -14.46
CA GLU A 62 -13.98 14.78 -14.22
C GLU A 62 -14.57 14.30 -12.89
N LEU A 63 -14.46 15.10 -11.82
CA LEU A 63 -15.08 14.81 -10.51
C LEU A 63 -16.60 15.03 -10.51
N GLY A 64 -17.13 15.70 -11.54
CA GLY A 64 -18.53 16.09 -11.63
C GLY A 64 -18.99 17.03 -10.52
N GLN A 65 -18.06 17.80 -9.95
CA GLN A 65 -18.32 18.76 -8.87
C GLN A 65 -18.73 20.14 -9.40
N MET A 66 -18.40 20.44 -10.66
CA MET A 66 -18.83 21.65 -11.34
C MET A 66 -19.70 21.33 -12.56
N PRO A 67 -20.79 22.11 -12.76
CA PRO A 67 -21.31 23.15 -11.86
C PRO A 67 -21.82 22.58 -10.52
N PRO A 68 -21.97 23.37 -9.44
CA PRO A 68 -22.48 22.86 -8.16
C PRO A 68 -23.90 22.28 -8.28
N GLU A 69 -24.30 21.36 -7.40
CA GLU A 69 -25.60 20.65 -7.50
C GLU A 69 -26.83 21.57 -7.64
N LYS A 70 -26.76 22.80 -7.11
CA LYS A 70 -27.85 23.79 -7.15
C LYS A 70 -27.90 24.62 -8.45
N LYS A 71 -26.98 24.39 -9.39
CA LYS A 71 -26.86 25.10 -10.66
C LYS A 71 -27.17 24.18 -11.83
N SER A 72 -27.51 24.77 -12.98
CA SER A 72 -27.75 24.06 -14.24
C SER A 72 -26.58 23.12 -14.54
N GLN A 73 -26.90 21.85 -14.79
CA GLN A 73 -25.90 20.81 -15.04
C GLN A 73 -25.82 20.52 -16.55
N PRO A 74 -24.61 20.33 -17.11
CA PRO A 74 -24.49 19.72 -18.42
C PRO A 74 -24.98 18.27 -18.37
N THR A 75 -25.56 17.80 -19.46
CA THR A 75 -25.87 16.38 -19.67
C THR A 75 -24.60 15.52 -19.62
N THR A 76 -24.76 14.21 -19.42
CA THR A 76 -23.62 13.28 -19.44
C THR A 76 -22.86 13.33 -20.77
N ALA A 77 -23.56 13.49 -21.90
CA ALA A 77 -22.95 13.60 -23.21
C ALA A 77 -22.15 14.90 -23.37
N GLU A 78 -22.72 16.05 -23.01
CA GLU A 78 -22.01 17.35 -23.08
C GLU A 78 -20.76 17.37 -22.21
N ARG A 79 -20.87 16.88 -20.96
CA ARG A 79 -19.73 16.77 -20.05
C ARG A 79 -18.65 15.85 -20.61
N HIS A 80 -19.04 14.72 -21.18
CA HIS A 80 -18.09 13.79 -21.80
C HIS A 80 -17.36 14.44 -22.98
N SER A 81 -18.08 15.14 -23.85
CA SER A 81 -17.51 15.87 -24.99
C SER A 81 -16.53 16.95 -24.55
N LEU A 82 -16.85 17.72 -23.50
CA LEU A 82 -15.93 18.71 -22.91
C LEU A 82 -14.64 18.05 -22.40
N VAL A 83 -14.76 17.00 -21.58
CA VAL A 83 -13.61 16.29 -21.00
C VAL A 83 -12.74 15.68 -22.10
N GLN A 84 -13.35 15.05 -23.12
CA GLN A 84 -12.63 14.45 -24.23
C GLN A 84 -11.87 15.50 -25.04
N TRP A 85 -12.52 16.63 -25.38
CA TRP A 85 -11.88 17.70 -26.12
C TRP A 85 -10.68 18.26 -25.36
N ILE A 86 -10.85 18.61 -24.08
CA ILE A 86 -9.77 19.16 -23.24
C ILE A 86 -8.58 18.19 -23.18
N ARG A 87 -8.84 16.88 -22.96
CA ARG A 87 -7.79 15.86 -22.92
C ARG A 87 -7.06 15.70 -24.26
N ALA A 88 -7.80 15.71 -25.37
CA ALA A 88 -7.23 15.60 -26.70
C ALA A 88 -6.30 16.78 -27.01
N GLU A 89 -6.72 18.00 -26.66
CA GLU A 89 -5.91 19.20 -26.89
C GLU A 89 -4.64 19.24 -26.04
N PHE A 90 -4.73 18.88 -24.75
CA PHE A 90 -3.52 18.73 -23.93
C PHE A 90 -2.55 17.70 -24.53
N LEU A 91 -3.06 16.58 -25.04
CA LEU A 91 -2.23 15.53 -25.64
C LEU A 91 -1.50 16.03 -26.90
N LYS A 92 -2.14 16.88 -27.72
CA LYS A 92 -1.50 17.55 -28.87
C LYS A 92 -0.36 18.47 -28.44
N GLY A 93 -0.46 19.10 -27.28
CA GLY A 93 0.62 19.87 -26.64
C GLY A 93 1.69 19.02 -25.94
N GLY A 94 1.64 17.68 -26.07
CA GLY A 94 2.54 16.77 -25.37
C GLY A 94 2.29 16.68 -23.86
N ARG A 95 1.19 17.25 -23.36
CA ARG A 95 0.80 17.26 -21.95
C ARG A 95 -0.18 16.12 -21.68
N LYS A 96 0.03 15.42 -20.58
CA LYS A 96 -0.90 14.38 -20.10
C LYS A 96 -1.43 14.87 -18.76
N PRO A 97 -2.54 15.64 -18.74
CA PRO A 97 -3.12 16.12 -17.50
C PRO A 97 -3.47 14.91 -16.64
N GLU A 98 -3.23 15.04 -15.34
CA GLU A 98 -3.43 13.94 -14.43
C GLU A 98 -4.93 13.69 -14.26
N ASN A 99 -5.38 12.46 -14.53
CA ASN A 99 -6.75 12.09 -14.16
C ASN A 99 -6.81 11.84 -12.66
N LYS A 100 -7.40 12.78 -11.90
CA LYS A 100 -7.49 12.68 -10.45
C LYS A 100 -8.25 11.44 -9.98
N LEU A 101 -9.20 10.93 -10.75
CA LEU A 101 -9.91 9.68 -10.42
C LEU A 101 -9.01 8.45 -10.45
N LEU A 102 -7.85 8.52 -11.11
CA LEU A 102 -6.83 7.47 -11.07
C LEU A 102 -5.92 7.57 -9.84
N ARG A 103 -5.99 8.67 -9.08
CA ARG A 103 -5.25 8.77 -7.82
C ARG A 103 -5.86 7.81 -6.82
N PRO A 104 -5.05 7.15 -5.97
CA PRO A 104 -5.58 6.19 -5.03
C PRO A 104 -6.67 6.75 -4.08
N GLY A 105 -6.53 7.99 -3.60
CA GLY A 105 -7.54 8.66 -2.77
C GLY A 105 -8.88 8.93 -3.46
N ALA A 106 -8.94 8.86 -4.79
CA ALA A 106 -10.16 8.98 -5.58
C ALA A 106 -10.54 7.68 -6.31
N GLY A 107 -9.76 6.61 -6.16
CA GLY A 107 -9.95 5.34 -6.88
C GLY A 107 -11.23 4.60 -6.53
N ASN A 108 -11.95 5.04 -5.48
CA ASN A 108 -13.27 4.56 -5.06
C ASN A 108 -14.29 5.71 -4.99
N TYR A 109 -14.10 6.79 -5.75
CA TYR A 109 -15.05 7.91 -5.75
C TYR A 109 -16.39 7.47 -6.35
N VAL A 110 -17.40 7.34 -5.50
CA VAL A 110 -18.79 7.06 -5.88
C VAL A 110 -19.63 8.26 -5.46
N LYS A 111 -20.59 8.68 -6.30
CA LYS A 111 -21.47 9.78 -5.94
C LYS A 111 -22.34 9.38 -4.76
N HIS A 112 -22.45 10.27 -3.77
CA HIS A 112 -23.19 10.00 -2.53
C HIS A 112 -24.65 9.59 -2.78
N LYS A 113 -25.38 10.31 -3.65
CA LYS A 113 -26.77 9.96 -4.00
C LYS A 113 -26.90 8.55 -4.58
N GLN A 114 -25.87 8.09 -5.30
CA GLN A 114 -25.89 6.76 -5.88
C GLN A 114 -25.74 5.69 -4.79
N LEU A 115 -24.84 5.89 -3.80
CA LEU A 115 -24.60 4.92 -2.71
C LEU A 115 -25.87 4.52 -1.92
N PHE A 116 -26.87 5.42 -1.87
CA PHE A 116 -28.13 5.20 -1.17
C PHE A 116 -29.34 5.05 -2.11
N SER A 117 -29.08 4.85 -3.40
CA SER A 117 -30.11 4.60 -4.41
C SER A 117 -30.30 3.09 -4.66
N ALA A 118 -31.40 2.75 -5.32
CA ALA A 118 -31.64 1.39 -5.82
C ALA A 118 -30.98 1.14 -7.20
N GLU A 119 -30.10 2.02 -7.68
CA GLU A 119 -29.43 1.86 -8.97
C GLU A 119 -28.53 0.61 -8.98
N ASP A 120 -28.61 -0.18 -10.06
CA ASP A 120 -27.68 -1.27 -10.31
C ASP A 120 -26.35 -0.70 -10.82
N PHE A 121 -25.30 -0.85 -10.01
CA PHE A 121 -23.93 -0.42 -10.34
C PHE A 121 -23.23 -1.33 -11.34
N GLY A 122 -23.90 -2.43 -11.71
CA GLY A 122 -23.25 -3.54 -12.34
C GLY A 122 -22.15 -4.13 -11.45
N PRO A 123 -21.34 -5.02 -12.01
CA PRO A 123 -20.28 -5.66 -11.26
C PRO A 123 -19.10 -4.71 -11.00
N ALA A 124 -18.68 -4.59 -9.74
CA ALA A 124 -17.51 -3.81 -9.35
C ALA A 124 -16.22 -4.34 -10.02
N TRP A 125 -15.38 -3.42 -10.50
CA TRP A 125 -14.06 -3.72 -11.05
C TRP A 125 -13.14 -2.52 -10.88
N SER A 126 -11.85 -2.73 -11.15
CA SER A 126 -10.83 -1.68 -11.07
C SER A 126 -9.95 -1.69 -12.31
N PRO A 127 -9.42 -0.54 -12.75
CA PRO A 127 -8.47 -0.49 -13.85
C PRO A 127 -7.18 -1.27 -13.52
N PRO A 128 -6.37 -1.61 -14.52
CA PRO A 128 -5.03 -2.16 -14.32
C PRO A 128 -4.19 -1.28 -13.40
N ARG A 129 -3.53 -1.88 -12.41
CA ARG A 129 -2.77 -1.15 -11.38
C ARG A 129 -1.45 -1.81 -11.04
N ILE A 130 -0.52 -1.01 -10.57
CA ILE A 130 0.72 -1.46 -9.95
C ILE A 130 0.72 -0.93 -8.53
N TRP A 131 0.82 -1.83 -7.56
CA TRP A 131 0.85 -1.48 -6.14
C TRP A 131 2.25 -1.65 -5.60
N ARG A 132 2.75 -0.63 -4.91
CA ARG A 132 3.92 -0.83 -4.06
C ARG A 132 3.55 -1.79 -2.93
N ILE A 133 4.42 -2.75 -2.65
CA ILE A 133 4.24 -3.64 -1.50
C ILE A 133 4.47 -2.87 -0.20
N ARG A 134 3.90 -3.35 0.91
CA ARG A 134 4.11 -2.74 2.22
C ARG A 134 5.55 -2.89 2.69
N PRO A 135 6.05 -1.98 3.55
CA PRO A 135 7.39 -2.11 4.14
C PRO A 135 7.62 -3.45 4.85
N SER A 136 6.59 -3.97 5.54
CA SER A 136 6.63 -5.27 6.22
C SER A 136 6.70 -6.45 5.25
N VAL A 137 6.00 -6.36 4.11
CA VAL A 137 6.06 -7.37 3.03
C VAL A 137 7.44 -7.39 2.38
N TYR A 138 8.03 -6.22 2.13
CA TYR A 138 9.42 -6.14 1.64
C TYR A 138 10.38 -6.80 2.63
N GLU A 139 10.30 -6.43 3.91
CA GLU A 139 11.18 -6.95 4.96
C GLU A 139 11.04 -8.48 5.11
N SER A 140 9.81 -9.00 5.16
CA SER A 140 9.57 -10.45 5.24
C SER A 140 10.06 -11.16 3.98
N GLY A 141 9.87 -10.56 2.80
CA GLY A 141 10.32 -11.07 1.51
C GLY A 141 11.83 -11.22 1.44
N ILE A 142 12.59 -10.16 1.76
CA ILE A 142 14.05 -10.21 1.75
C ILE A 142 14.60 -11.17 2.81
N ARG A 143 13.98 -11.26 4.00
CA ARG A 143 14.33 -12.25 5.03
C ARG A 143 14.02 -13.68 4.59
N ALA A 144 12.96 -13.90 3.82
CA ALA A 144 12.67 -15.23 3.25
C ALA A 144 13.71 -15.64 2.20
N ILE A 145 14.35 -14.67 1.53
CA ILE A 145 15.43 -14.91 0.57
C ILE A 145 16.75 -15.16 1.32
N ALA A 146 17.11 -14.24 2.22
CA ALA A 146 18.35 -14.21 3.00
C ALA A 146 18.04 -13.86 4.48
N LYS A 147 18.06 -14.86 5.36
CA LYS A 147 17.38 -14.80 6.67
C LYS A 147 18.03 -13.88 7.71
N ASN A 148 19.35 -13.95 7.83
CA ASN A 148 20.09 -13.36 8.96
C ASN A 148 20.63 -11.95 8.70
N GLY A 149 20.26 -11.32 7.58
CA GLY A 149 20.64 -9.94 7.29
C GLY A 149 19.94 -8.94 8.22
N LYS A 150 20.65 -7.85 8.53
CA LYS A 150 20.10 -6.66 9.19
C LYS A 150 19.53 -5.73 8.12
N TYR A 151 18.30 -6.00 7.70
CA TYR A 151 17.62 -5.18 6.69
C TYR A 151 16.91 -3.99 7.32
N VAL A 152 16.94 -2.87 6.62
CA VAL A 152 16.20 -1.66 6.97
C VAL A 152 15.08 -1.47 5.97
N ARG A 153 13.89 -1.06 6.43
CA ARG A 153 12.75 -0.80 5.54
C ARG A 153 13.08 0.41 4.64
N PRO A 154 13.07 0.25 3.31
CA PRO A 154 13.57 1.28 2.40
C PRO A 154 12.57 2.41 2.14
N PHE A 155 11.33 2.28 2.61
CA PHE A 155 10.30 3.32 2.53
C PHE A 155 9.37 3.17 3.72
N THR A 156 8.75 4.28 4.13
CA THR A 156 7.80 4.34 5.23
C THR A 156 6.41 4.71 4.72
N LEU A 157 5.39 4.25 5.44
CA LEU A 157 4.05 4.81 5.28
C LEU A 157 4.02 6.10 6.10
N LYS A 158 3.58 7.20 5.49
CA LYS A 158 3.44 8.48 6.21
C LYS A 158 2.47 8.28 7.38
N SER A 159 2.83 8.81 8.54
CA SER A 159 1.91 8.95 9.66
C SER A 159 0.95 10.12 9.41
N GLY A 160 -0.25 10.04 9.98
CA GLY A 160 -1.32 11.01 9.76
C GLY A 160 -2.05 10.86 8.42
N GLY A 161 -3.15 11.59 8.26
CA GLY A 161 -4.04 11.54 7.09
C GLY A 161 -5.25 10.63 7.28
N HIS A 162 -6.30 10.87 6.47
CA HIS A 162 -7.54 10.11 6.46
C HIS A 162 -7.50 9.05 5.36
N GLY A 163 -7.58 7.77 5.74
CA GLY A 163 -7.68 6.66 4.79
C GLY A 163 -6.66 5.54 5.00
N PHE A 164 -6.70 4.56 4.08
CA PHE A 164 -5.85 3.38 4.15
C PHE A 164 -4.47 3.65 3.55
N ARG A 165 -3.44 3.69 4.38
CA ARG A 165 -2.12 4.25 4.05
C ARG A 165 -1.39 3.49 2.93
N ASP A 166 -1.66 2.20 2.82
CA ASP A 166 -1.07 1.36 1.77
C ASP A 166 -1.56 1.73 0.37
N TYR A 167 -2.78 2.27 0.30
CA TYR A 167 -3.44 2.63 -0.93
C TYR A 167 -3.29 4.12 -1.18
N ASP A 168 -3.56 4.98 -0.20
CA ASP A 168 -3.67 6.42 -0.39
C ASP A 168 -2.32 7.17 -0.47
N ASN A 169 -1.26 6.61 0.11
CA ASN A 169 0.03 7.33 0.19
C ASN A 169 0.79 7.29 -1.14
N GLN A 170 0.57 8.32 -1.98
CA GLN A 170 1.38 8.59 -3.17
C GLN A 170 2.84 8.84 -2.76
N TYR A 171 3.67 7.83 -2.99
CA TYR A 171 5.07 7.84 -2.60
C TYR A 171 5.95 7.70 -3.83
N LEU A 172 6.85 8.66 -4.02
CA LEU A 172 7.88 8.59 -5.04
C LEU A 172 9.17 8.09 -4.39
N LEU A 173 9.80 7.06 -4.96
CA LEU A 173 11.10 6.59 -4.51
C LEU A 173 12.14 7.70 -4.73
N ALA A 174 12.75 8.17 -3.65
CA ALA A 174 13.81 9.17 -3.67
C ALA A 174 15.19 8.51 -3.65
N GLY A 175 16.25 9.33 -3.79
CA GLY A 175 17.64 8.84 -3.78
C GLY A 175 18.02 8.08 -2.50
N ALA A 176 17.50 8.50 -1.34
CA ALA A 176 17.72 7.80 -0.07
C ALA A 176 17.12 6.38 -0.06
N ASP A 177 15.91 6.22 -0.64
CA ASP A 177 15.25 4.92 -0.72
C ASP A 177 16.03 3.96 -1.62
N LEU A 178 16.52 4.46 -2.76
CA LEU A 178 17.35 3.68 -3.68
C LEU A 178 18.66 3.26 -3.01
N ALA A 179 19.33 4.17 -2.29
CA ALA A 179 20.54 3.84 -1.54
C ALA A 179 20.26 2.73 -0.50
N GLN A 180 19.14 2.82 0.21
CA GLN A 180 18.76 1.80 1.19
C GLN A 180 18.40 0.46 0.54
N LEU A 181 17.74 0.46 -0.62
CA LEU A 181 17.48 -0.74 -1.41
C LEU A 181 18.78 -1.41 -1.86
N MET A 182 19.74 -0.63 -2.34
CA MET A 182 21.07 -1.13 -2.74
C MET A 182 21.85 -1.68 -1.55
N ALA A 183 21.78 -1.03 -0.39
CA ALA A 183 22.42 -1.52 0.84
C ALA A 183 21.83 -2.86 1.31
N ASN A 184 20.51 -3.00 1.26
CA ASN A 184 19.81 -4.25 1.56
C ASN A 184 20.19 -5.36 0.56
N ALA A 185 20.19 -5.04 -0.74
CA ALA A 185 20.58 -5.97 -1.79
C ALA A 185 22.03 -6.45 -1.61
N SER A 186 22.96 -5.54 -1.30
CA SER A 186 24.35 -5.85 -1.01
C SER A 186 24.50 -6.74 0.24
N THR A 187 23.72 -6.46 1.29
CA THR A 187 23.69 -7.29 2.51
C THR A 187 23.21 -8.71 2.20
N ALA A 188 22.12 -8.85 1.45
CA ALA A 188 21.61 -10.15 1.03
C ALA A 188 22.59 -10.89 0.11
N ALA A 189 23.17 -10.21 -0.88
CA ALA A 189 24.16 -10.79 -1.79
C ALA A 189 25.40 -11.28 -1.04
N SER A 190 25.91 -10.49 -0.10
CA SER A 190 27.05 -10.88 0.74
C SER A 190 26.75 -12.11 1.58
N GLN A 191 25.57 -12.17 2.21
CA GLN A 191 25.14 -13.32 2.99
C GLN A 191 24.95 -14.58 2.14
N LEU A 192 24.36 -14.45 0.95
CA LEU A 192 24.08 -15.57 0.05
C LEU A 192 25.34 -16.09 -0.67
N THR A 193 26.46 -15.38 -0.55
CA THR A 193 27.75 -15.72 -1.17
C THR A 193 28.88 -15.82 -0.13
N GLU A 194 28.53 -16.05 1.14
CA GLU A 194 29.52 -16.22 2.19
C GLU A 194 30.30 -17.53 1.97
N VAL A 195 31.63 -17.44 2.03
CA VAL A 195 32.57 -18.56 1.97
C VAL A 195 33.41 -18.54 3.25
N ARG A 196 33.64 -19.70 3.84
CA ARG A 196 34.38 -19.88 5.09
C ARG A 196 35.50 -20.89 4.90
N VAL A 197 36.58 -20.70 5.64
CA VAL A 197 37.64 -21.72 5.76
C VAL A 197 37.46 -22.40 7.11
N VAL A 198 37.14 -23.69 7.10
CA VAL A 198 36.97 -24.51 8.31
C VAL A 198 37.97 -25.65 8.23
N ASN A 199 38.91 -25.71 9.18
CA ASN A 199 39.98 -26.71 9.22
C ASN A 199 40.79 -26.78 7.90
N GLY A 200 41.12 -25.61 7.34
CA GLY A 200 41.85 -25.51 6.07
C GLY A 200 41.04 -25.87 4.82
N LYS A 201 39.77 -26.24 4.95
CA LYS A 201 38.87 -26.55 3.81
C LYS A 201 37.91 -25.40 3.55
N ILE A 202 37.74 -25.08 2.27
CA ILE A 202 36.73 -24.11 1.82
C ILE A 202 35.34 -24.73 2.01
N SER A 203 34.45 -23.97 2.64
CA SER A 203 33.09 -24.36 2.95
C SER A 203 32.14 -23.19 2.71
N LYS A 204 30.87 -23.50 2.48
CA LYS A 204 29.83 -22.49 2.33
C LYS A 204 29.48 -21.86 3.68
N GLY A 205 29.09 -20.60 3.69
CA GLY A 205 28.47 -19.97 4.85
C GLY A 205 27.15 -20.63 5.22
N ASN A 206 26.68 -20.43 6.46
CA ASN A 206 25.46 -21.08 6.97
C ASN A 206 24.21 -20.74 6.15
N SER A 207 24.20 -19.57 5.51
CA SER A 207 23.09 -19.08 4.68
C SER A 207 23.35 -19.18 3.19
N THR A 208 24.54 -19.67 2.78
CA THR A 208 24.94 -19.77 1.38
C THR A 208 24.32 -21.03 0.76
N PRO A 209 23.44 -20.88 -0.25
CA PRO A 209 22.87 -22.01 -1.00
C PRO A 209 23.94 -22.73 -1.84
N ASN A 210 23.75 -24.03 -2.08
CA ASN A 210 24.69 -24.81 -2.88
C ASN A 210 24.82 -24.29 -4.32
N GLN A 211 23.71 -23.86 -4.92
CA GLN A 211 23.68 -23.28 -6.26
C GLN A 211 24.62 -22.09 -6.40
N LEU A 212 24.66 -21.21 -5.40
CA LEU A 212 25.55 -20.05 -5.38
C LEU A 212 26.97 -20.43 -4.96
N PHE A 213 27.13 -21.31 -3.97
CA PHE A 213 28.44 -21.76 -3.52
C PHE A 213 29.25 -22.42 -4.64
N ASN A 214 28.61 -23.31 -5.42
CA ASN A 214 29.24 -23.98 -6.57
C ASN A 214 29.61 -23.00 -7.69
N LEU A 215 29.00 -21.82 -7.72
CA LEU A 215 29.32 -20.77 -8.70
C LEU A 215 30.48 -19.88 -8.23
N ILE A 216 30.69 -19.73 -6.93
CA ILE A 216 31.71 -18.85 -6.33
C ILE A 216 32.92 -19.59 -5.74
N HIS A 217 32.91 -20.94 -5.72
CA HIS A 217 33.96 -21.74 -5.10
C HIS A 217 35.35 -21.32 -5.60
N PRO A 218 36.25 -20.78 -4.76
CA PRO A 218 37.49 -20.13 -5.18
C PRO A 218 38.37 -20.98 -6.10
N GLU A 219 38.49 -22.27 -5.80
CA GLU A 219 39.35 -23.23 -6.53
C GLU A 219 38.71 -23.78 -7.81
N GLU A 220 37.41 -23.52 -8.05
CA GLU A 220 36.78 -23.92 -9.31
C GLU A 220 37.11 -22.92 -10.44
N ALA A 221 37.22 -23.45 -11.66
CA ALA A 221 37.30 -22.64 -12.88
C ALA A 221 36.12 -21.65 -12.98
N PRO A 222 36.26 -20.57 -13.78
CA PRO A 222 35.14 -19.68 -14.06
C PRO A 222 33.89 -20.45 -14.49
N PRO A 223 32.70 -20.08 -14.00
CA PRO A 223 31.51 -20.85 -14.23
C PRO A 223 31.11 -20.83 -15.71
N THR A 224 30.55 -21.96 -16.18
CA THR A 224 30.00 -22.05 -17.54
C THR A 224 28.70 -21.27 -17.64
N GLU A 225 28.34 -20.86 -18.86
CA GLU A 225 27.05 -20.23 -19.13
C GLU A 225 25.86 -21.06 -18.61
N ALA A 226 25.92 -22.39 -18.75
CA ALA A 226 24.88 -23.29 -18.25
C ALA A 226 24.73 -23.24 -16.72
N LYS A 227 25.84 -23.16 -15.96
CA LYS A 227 25.80 -22.99 -14.49
C LYS A 227 25.19 -21.64 -14.13
N VAL A 228 25.55 -20.59 -14.85
CA VAL A 228 24.98 -19.24 -14.67
C VAL A 228 23.48 -19.24 -14.98
N ASP A 229 23.07 -19.89 -16.06
CA ASP A 229 21.66 -19.98 -16.45
C ASP A 229 20.81 -20.65 -15.36
N ALA A 230 21.30 -21.76 -14.79
CA ALA A 230 20.65 -22.45 -13.68
C ALA A 230 20.55 -21.58 -12.41
N VAL A 231 21.57 -20.77 -12.11
CA VAL A 231 21.55 -19.84 -10.98
C VAL A 231 20.57 -18.69 -11.20
N ILE A 232 20.47 -18.16 -12.44
CA ILE A 232 19.48 -17.12 -12.77
C ILE A 232 18.07 -17.68 -12.56
N GLN A 233 17.78 -18.87 -13.09
CA GLN A 233 16.50 -19.55 -12.89
C GLN A 233 16.17 -19.71 -11.40
N TRP A 234 17.13 -20.25 -10.64
CA TRP A 234 16.97 -20.45 -9.19
C TRP A 234 16.74 -19.13 -8.43
N LEU A 235 17.43 -18.05 -8.81
CA LEU A 235 17.24 -16.73 -8.20
C LEU A 235 15.86 -16.15 -8.55
N TYR A 236 15.39 -16.33 -9.78
CA TYR A 236 14.05 -15.89 -10.20
C TYR A 236 12.96 -16.60 -9.41
N ASP A 237 13.05 -17.92 -9.28
CA ASP A 237 12.09 -18.72 -8.52
C ASP A 237 12.09 -18.32 -7.04
N ARG A 238 13.25 -17.98 -6.48
CA ARG A 238 13.37 -17.63 -5.05
C ARG A 238 13.03 -16.18 -4.75
N VAL A 239 13.37 -15.24 -5.63
CA VAL A 239 13.23 -13.80 -5.40
C VAL A 239 11.88 -13.31 -5.95
N LEU A 240 11.59 -13.63 -7.21
CA LEU A 240 10.44 -13.11 -7.95
C LEU A 240 9.28 -14.10 -8.04
N LEU A 241 9.46 -15.36 -7.61
CA LEU A 241 8.42 -16.40 -7.61
C LEU A 241 7.80 -16.59 -9.00
N ARG A 242 8.65 -16.62 -10.04
CA ARG A 242 8.31 -16.94 -11.42
C ARG A 242 9.57 -17.28 -12.20
N ASN A 243 9.41 -17.93 -13.35
CA ASN A 243 10.49 -18.10 -14.31
C ASN A 243 10.92 -16.77 -14.95
N PRO A 244 12.21 -16.62 -15.31
CA PRO A 244 12.67 -15.55 -16.19
C PRO A 244 12.12 -15.76 -17.60
N THR A 245 11.81 -14.66 -18.28
CA THR A 245 11.57 -14.70 -19.73
C THR A 245 12.87 -15.00 -20.48
N PRO A 246 12.82 -15.53 -21.73
CA PRO A 246 14.05 -15.78 -22.51
C PRO A 246 14.94 -14.54 -22.67
N GLY A 247 14.34 -13.36 -22.86
CA GLY A 247 15.07 -12.10 -22.96
C GLY A 247 15.69 -11.64 -21.63
N GLU A 248 15.00 -11.87 -20.50
CA GLU A 248 15.57 -11.61 -19.18
C GLU A 248 16.74 -12.54 -18.87
N GLN A 249 16.59 -13.83 -19.18
CA GLN A 249 17.62 -14.84 -19.02
C GLN A 249 18.89 -14.44 -19.79
N ALA A 250 18.74 -14.15 -21.09
CA ALA A 250 19.87 -13.79 -21.96
C ALA A 250 20.58 -12.51 -21.48
N ARG A 251 19.83 -11.46 -21.12
CA ARG A 251 20.41 -10.19 -20.64
C ARG A 251 21.17 -10.37 -19.32
N LEU A 252 20.59 -11.09 -18.36
CA LEU A 252 21.22 -11.32 -17.07
C LEU A 252 22.44 -12.22 -17.17
N LYS A 253 22.40 -13.26 -18.02
CA LYS A 253 23.57 -14.09 -18.31
C LYS A 253 24.71 -13.26 -18.89
N ALA A 254 24.43 -12.46 -19.93
CA ALA A 254 25.44 -11.60 -20.53
C ALA A 254 26.03 -10.62 -19.51
N PHE A 255 25.18 -9.98 -18.70
CA PHE A 255 25.58 -9.09 -17.62
C PHE A 255 26.47 -9.80 -16.58
N SER A 256 26.05 -10.96 -16.08
CA SER A 256 26.77 -11.68 -15.03
C SER A 256 28.10 -12.24 -15.53
N MET A 257 28.15 -12.77 -16.75
CA MET A 257 29.40 -13.26 -17.36
C MET A 257 30.39 -12.12 -17.54
N LYS A 258 29.92 -10.95 -18.01
CA LYS A 258 30.77 -9.75 -18.13
C LYS A 258 31.30 -9.31 -16.77
N SER A 259 30.45 -9.21 -15.76
CA SER A 259 30.85 -8.77 -14.42
C SER A 259 31.80 -9.76 -13.73
N MET A 260 31.59 -11.07 -13.90
CA MET A 260 32.55 -12.07 -13.38
C MET A 260 33.92 -11.98 -14.06
N LYS A 261 33.96 -11.62 -15.34
CA LYS A 261 35.20 -11.42 -16.09
C LYS A 261 35.94 -10.14 -15.66
N SER A 262 35.23 -9.03 -15.45
CA SER A 262 35.84 -7.74 -15.10
C SER A 262 36.14 -7.58 -13.61
N ASP A 263 35.22 -8.01 -12.75
CA ASP A 263 35.22 -7.69 -11.31
C ASP A 263 35.60 -8.91 -10.46
N GLY A 264 35.79 -10.05 -11.11
CA GLY A 264 36.02 -11.34 -10.46
C GLY A 264 34.74 -12.09 -10.12
N LYS A 265 34.88 -13.42 -10.00
CA LYS A 265 33.78 -14.38 -9.85
C LYS A 265 32.82 -14.04 -8.71
N LEU A 266 33.34 -13.75 -7.51
CA LEU A 266 32.52 -13.45 -6.33
C LEU A 266 31.70 -12.16 -6.51
N LEU A 267 32.33 -11.08 -6.97
CA LEU A 267 31.64 -9.81 -7.18
C LEU A 267 30.63 -9.90 -8.32
N GLY A 268 30.95 -10.60 -9.41
CA GLY A 268 30.01 -10.83 -10.50
C GLY A 268 28.75 -11.58 -10.07
N VAL A 269 28.86 -12.59 -9.20
CA VAL A 269 27.70 -13.28 -8.63
C VAL A 269 26.91 -12.37 -7.68
N ARG A 270 27.58 -11.55 -6.86
CA ARG A 270 26.90 -10.56 -6.01
C ARG A 270 26.14 -9.52 -6.83
N ASN A 271 26.72 -9.06 -7.94
CA ASN A 271 26.08 -8.14 -8.86
C ASN A 271 24.86 -8.76 -9.53
N LEU A 272 24.92 -10.04 -9.91
CA LEU A 272 23.76 -10.78 -10.42
C LEU A 272 22.63 -10.85 -9.39
N ILE A 273 22.93 -11.21 -8.14
CA ILE A 273 21.94 -11.27 -7.05
C ILE A 273 21.30 -9.89 -6.84
N SER A 274 22.12 -8.84 -6.74
CA SER A 274 21.64 -7.46 -6.56
C SER A 274 20.76 -7.00 -7.72
N ALA A 275 21.13 -7.31 -8.97
CA ALA A 275 20.33 -6.95 -10.14
C ALA A 275 18.93 -7.56 -10.11
N ILE A 276 18.78 -8.78 -9.58
CA ILE A 276 17.46 -9.43 -9.45
C ILE A 276 16.69 -8.86 -8.24
N LEU A 277 17.35 -8.60 -7.10
CA LEU A 277 16.73 -8.00 -5.91
C LEU A 277 16.25 -6.56 -6.12
N LEU A 278 16.83 -5.85 -7.08
CA LEU A 278 16.48 -4.46 -7.43
C LEU A 278 15.47 -4.35 -8.56
N LYS A 279 14.90 -5.48 -9.02
CA LYS A 279 13.80 -5.45 -10.00
C LYS A 279 12.55 -4.80 -9.43
N PRO A 280 11.75 -4.07 -10.23
CA PRO A 280 10.49 -3.49 -9.78
C PRO A 280 9.58 -4.52 -9.10
N GLU A 281 9.51 -5.76 -9.57
CA GLU A 281 8.66 -6.80 -8.99
C GLU A 281 9.07 -7.23 -7.57
N ALA A 282 10.26 -6.84 -7.10
CA ALA A 282 10.65 -7.00 -5.70
C ALA A 282 10.03 -5.93 -4.78
N LEU A 283 9.51 -4.84 -5.36
CA LEU A 283 8.92 -3.68 -4.65
C LEU A 283 7.45 -3.45 -4.99
N TYR A 284 6.99 -4.02 -6.10
CA TYR A 284 5.66 -3.81 -6.63
C TYR A 284 4.99 -5.15 -6.94
N ARG A 285 3.68 -5.22 -6.70
CA ARG A 285 2.81 -6.24 -7.31
C ARG A 285 2.03 -5.62 -8.45
N SER A 286 1.77 -6.41 -9.48
CA SER A 286 0.96 -6.03 -10.62
C SER A 286 -0.45 -6.62 -10.49
N GLU A 287 -1.43 -5.86 -10.96
CA GLU A 287 -2.80 -6.26 -11.21
C GLU A 287 -3.15 -5.79 -12.63
N LEU A 288 -2.47 -6.37 -13.62
CA LEU A 288 -2.61 -6.00 -15.03
C LEU A 288 -3.67 -6.81 -15.76
N ALA A 289 -4.14 -7.89 -15.15
CA ALA A 289 -5.05 -8.86 -15.72
C ALA A 289 -4.46 -9.64 -16.90
N GLN A 290 -5.10 -10.76 -17.22
CA GLN A 290 -4.74 -11.60 -18.35
C GLN A 290 -6.01 -12.09 -19.04
N GLY A 291 -5.94 -12.15 -20.37
CA GLY A 291 -7.03 -12.62 -21.23
C GLY A 291 -7.80 -11.47 -21.88
N GLU A 292 -8.76 -11.87 -22.71
CA GLU A 292 -9.59 -10.92 -23.43
C GLU A 292 -10.53 -10.19 -22.47
N PRO A 293 -10.60 -8.85 -22.53
CA PRO A 293 -11.60 -8.09 -21.81
C PRO A 293 -13.01 -8.54 -22.19
N ASP A 294 -13.92 -8.55 -21.23
CA ASP A 294 -15.33 -8.75 -21.50
C ASP A 294 -15.97 -7.52 -22.16
N LYS A 295 -17.30 -7.56 -22.37
CA LYS A 295 -18.06 -6.47 -22.98
C LYS A 295 -17.97 -5.14 -22.21
N LEU A 296 -17.56 -5.18 -20.95
CA LEU A 296 -17.39 -4.02 -20.07
C LEU A 296 -15.92 -3.60 -19.98
N GLY A 297 -15.02 -4.20 -20.77
CA GLY A 297 -13.58 -3.92 -20.76
C GLY A 297 -12.84 -4.54 -19.57
N ARG A 298 -13.43 -5.54 -18.90
CA ARG A 298 -12.87 -6.15 -17.69
C ARG A 298 -12.15 -7.46 -18.03
N ALA A 299 -10.97 -7.66 -17.49
CA ALA A 299 -10.26 -8.93 -17.58
C ALA A 299 -9.99 -9.49 -16.17
N LEU A 300 -9.94 -10.82 -16.06
CA LEU A 300 -9.60 -11.46 -14.78
C LEU A 300 -8.11 -11.30 -14.50
N LEU A 301 -7.76 -11.14 -13.23
CA LEU A 301 -6.38 -11.19 -12.78
C LEU A 301 -5.74 -12.53 -13.17
N ALA A 302 -4.47 -12.50 -13.58
CA ALA A 302 -3.74 -13.73 -13.83
C ALA A 302 -3.63 -14.56 -12.53
N PRO A 303 -3.56 -15.90 -12.58
CA PRO A 303 -3.46 -16.74 -11.38
C PRO A 303 -2.36 -16.30 -10.40
N ARG A 304 -1.21 -15.88 -10.93
CA ARG A 304 -0.11 -15.33 -10.13
C ARG A 304 -0.51 -14.02 -9.42
N GLU A 305 -1.17 -13.10 -10.13
CA GLU A 305 -1.63 -11.84 -9.53
C GLU A 305 -2.65 -12.09 -8.43
N ILE A 306 -3.54 -13.07 -8.60
CA ILE A 306 -4.49 -13.50 -7.56
C ILE A 306 -3.76 -14.05 -6.33
N ALA A 307 -2.73 -14.88 -6.52
CA ALA A 307 -1.93 -15.40 -5.42
C ALA A 307 -1.29 -14.25 -4.59
N TYR A 308 -0.73 -13.24 -5.24
CA TYR A 308 -0.20 -12.04 -4.58
C TYR A 308 -1.30 -11.19 -3.94
N ALA A 309 -2.45 -11.04 -4.59
CA ALA A 309 -3.60 -10.31 -4.06
C ALA A 309 -4.09 -10.94 -2.75
N LEU A 310 -4.32 -12.26 -2.73
CA LEU A 310 -4.72 -13.01 -1.54
C LEU A 310 -3.69 -12.93 -0.43
N ALA A 311 -2.42 -13.19 -0.75
CA ALA A 311 -1.35 -13.19 0.25
C ALA A 311 -1.24 -11.83 0.94
N TYR A 312 -1.22 -10.73 0.19
CA TYR A 312 -1.06 -9.40 0.75
C TYR A 312 -2.37 -8.77 1.25
N ALA A 313 -3.53 -9.32 0.92
CA ALA A 313 -4.79 -8.86 1.52
C ALA A 313 -4.83 -9.16 3.02
N LEU A 314 -4.29 -10.31 3.44
CA LEU A 314 -4.39 -10.80 4.81
C LEU A 314 -3.06 -10.79 5.56
N THR A 315 -1.95 -11.03 4.86
CA THR A 315 -0.64 -11.28 5.46
C THR A 315 0.39 -10.23 5.07
N ASP A 316 1.44 -10.11 5.86
CA ASP A 316 2.64 -9.36 5.47
C ASP A 316 3.73 -10.27 4.89
N ALA A 317 3.34 -11.36 4.23
CA ALA A 317 4.22 -12.35 3.66
C ALA A 317 3.92 -12.58 2.17
N ARG A 318 4.94 -13.05 1.44
CA ARG A 318 4.79 -13.52 0.05
C ARG A 318 3.81 -14.69 -0.03
N PRO A 319 3.22 -14.97 -1.22
CA PRO A 319 2.35 -16.13 -1.40
C PRO A 319 2.99 -17.41 -0.87
N ASP A 320 2.20 -18.18 -0.12
CA ASP A 320 2.65 -19.46 0.40
C ASP A 320 2.79 -20.50 -0.72
N LYS A 321 3.36 -21.66 -0.39
CA LYS A 321 3.61 -22.73 -1.37
C LYS A 321 2.32 -23.25 -2.02
N GLU A 322 1.19 -23.20 -1.32
CA GLU A 322 -0.08 -23.71 -1.84
C GLU A 322 -0.68 -22.75 -2.86
N LEU A 323 -0.65 -21.44 -2.58
CA LEU A 323 -1.01 -20.40 -3.52
C LEU A 323 -0.11 -20.41 -4.76
N LEU A 324 1.20 -20.54 -4.57
CA LEU A 324 2.16 -20.61 -5.69
C LEU A 324 1.88 -21.83 -6.57
N LYS A 325 1.72 -23.01 -5.97
CA LYS A 325 1.37 -24.24 -6.70
C LYS A 325 0.04 -24.09 -7.44
N ALA A 326 -0.98 -23.49 -6.82
CA ALA A 326 -2.26 -23.24 -7.46
C ALA A 326 -2.11 -22.32 -8.68
N ALA A 327 -1.34 -21.23 -8.55
CA ALA A 327 -1.07 -20.32 -9.66
C ALA A 327 -0.29 -20.99 -10.81
N GLU A 328 0.75 -21.77 -10.50
CA GLU A 328 1.58 -22.48 -11.49
C GLU A 328 0.80 -23.57 -12.24
N THR A 329 -0.18 -24.20 -11.59
CA THR A 329 -1.00 -25.27 -12.18
C THR A 329 -2.27 -24.76 -12.86
N GLY A 330 -2.37 -23.46 -13.11
CA GLY A 330 -3.51 -22.85 -13.81
C GLY A 330 -4.83 -22.85 -13.02
N LYS A 331 -4.77 -22.98 -11.68
CA LYS A 331 -5.92 -22.78 -10.79
C LYS A 331 -6.10 -21.30 -10.46
N LEU A 332 -6.96 -20.98 -9.49
CA LEU A 332 -7.33 -19.60 -9.10
C LEU A 332 -8.11 -18.85 -10.19
N ILE A 333 -8.68 -19.56 -11.16
CA ILE A 333 -9.42 -18.97 -12.28
C ILE A 333 -10.93 -18.90 -12.03
N THR A 334 -11.41 -19.44 -10.91
CA THR A 334 -12.82 -19.41 -10.51
C THR A 334 -13.01 -18.85 -9.11
N ARG A 335 -14.17 -18.24 -8.85
CA ARG A 335 -14.54 -17.71 -7.53
C ARG A 335 -14.40 -18.75 -6.42
N GLY A 336 -14.88 -19.98 -6.65
CA GLY A 336 -14.81 -21.05 -5.65
C GLY A 336 -13.37 -21.46 -5.29
N GLN A 337 -12.47 -21.50 -6.27
CA GLN A 337 -11.05 -21.79 -6.02
C GLN A 337 -10.39 -20.67 -5.20
N VAL A 338 -10.66 -19.40 -5.54
CA VAL A 338 -10.13 -18.24 -4.81
C VAL A 338 -10.67 -18.21 -3.38
N GLN A 339 -11.97 -18.44 -3.21
CA GLN A 339 -12.63 -18.52 -1.90
C GLN A 339 -12.02 -19.60 -1.01
N ALA A 340 -11.81 -20.81 -1.54
CA ALA A 340 -11.22 -21.91 -0.77
C ALA A 340 -9.82 -21.55 -0.21
N HIS A 341 -8.98 -20.86 -1.00
CA HIS A 341 -7.69 -20.40 -0.51
C HIS A 341 -7.79 -19.26 0.50
N ALA A 342 -8.74 -18.34 0.35
CA ALA A 342 -8.99 -17.27 1.31
C ALA A 342 -9.45 -17.83 2.67
N GLU A 343 -10.44 -18.75 2.66
CA GLU A 343 -10.95 -19.42 3.87
C GLU A 343 -9.87 -20.23 4.56
N ARG A 344 -9.05 -20.97 3.81
CA ARG A 344 -7.90 -21.70 4.35
C ARG A 344 -6.93 -20.76 5.08
N ILE A 345 -6.59 -19.63 4.46
CA ILE A 345 -5.68 -18.64 5.09
C ILE A 345 -6.30 -18.08 6.36
N LEU A 346 -7.60 -17.78 6.35
CA LEU A 346 -8.32 -17.26 7.51
C LEU A 346 -8.41 -18.30 8.66
N ALA A 347 -8.58 -19.58 8.34
CA ALA A 347 -8.72 -20.65 9.32
C ALA A 347 -7.38 -21.15 9.91
N ASP A 348 -6.24 -20.97 9.23
CA ASP A 348 -4.95 -21.45 9.72
C ASP A 348 -4.29 -20.45 10.69
N ASP A 349 -4.34 -20.72 11.99
CA ASP A 349 -3.74 -19.89 13.05
C ASP A 349 -2.22 -19.73 12.93
N LYS A 350 -1.53 -20.60 12.19
CA LYS A 350 -0.09 -20.46 11.94
C LYS A 350 0.22 -19.34 10.95
N ILE A 351 -0.76 -18.95 10.14
CA ILE A 351 -0.63 -17.83 9.23
C ILE A 351 -1.04 -16.55 9.98
N GLY A 352 -0.04 -15.69 10.22
CA GLY A 352 -0.29 -14.37 10.80
C GLY A 352 -1.11 -13.50 9.85
N LYS A 353 -2.17 -12.89 10.39
CA LYS A 353 -3.13 -12.04 9.64
C LYS A 353 -3.08 -10.59 10.12
N PRO A 354 -1.91 -9.91 10.11
CA PRO A 354 -1.75 -8.57 10.67
C PRO A 354 -2.68 -7.53 10.01
N ARG A 355 -3.22 -7.82 8.82
CA ARG A 355 -4.13 -6.92 8.10
C ARG A 355 -5.51 -6.81 8.69
N ILE A 356 -5.97 -7.79 9.47
CA ILE A 356 -7.24 -7.67 10.19
C ILE A 356 -7.15 -6.51 11.18
N LEU A 357 -6.15 -6.54 12.07
CA LEU A 357 -5.94 -5.47 13.03
C LEU A 357 -5.49 -4.17 12.36
N GLY A 358 -4.64 -4.26 11.32
CA GLY A 358 -4.22 -3.11 10.52
C GLY A 358 -5.40 -2.34 9.92
N PHE A 359 -6.43 -3.04 9.43
CA PHE A 359 -7.67 -2.43 8.96
C PHE A 359 -8.31 -1.57 10.05
N PHE A 360 -8.50 -2.10 11.26
CA PHE A 360 -9.13 -1.34 12.34
C PHE A 360 -8.27 -0.16 12.82
N ARG A 361 -6.95 -0.32 12.89
CA ARG A 361 -6.00 0.76 13.22
C ARG A 361 -6.08 1.93 12.25
N GLU A 362 -6.20 1.63 10.96
CA GLU A 362 -6.32 2.64 9.91
C GLU A 362 -7.75 3.22 9.85
N TYR A 363 -8.78 2.38 9.96
CA TYR A 363 -10.18 2.79 9.89
C TYR A 363 -10.58 3.74 11.03
N PHE A 364 -10.16 3.43 12.25
CA PHE A 364 -10.42 4.27 13.43
C PHE A 364 -9.28 5.25 13.72
N GLU A 365 -8.16 5.15 13.01
CA GLU A 365 -6.99 6.05 13.11
C GLU A 365 -6.32 6.11 14.50
N TYR A 366 -6.62 5.18 15.43
CA TYR A 366 -6.01 5.16 16.77
C TYR A 366 -4.54 4.72 16.77
N GLY A 367 -4.08 4.05 15.71
CA GLY A 367 -2.69 3.62 15.58
C GLY A 367 -1.68 4.76 15.48
N GLY A 368 -2.14 6.00 15.30
CA GLY A 368 -1.31 7.21 15.30
C GLY A 368 -0.96 7.74 16.69
N ALA A 369 -1.47 7.15 17.78
CA ALA A 369 -1.17 7.60 19.13
C ALA A 369 0.34 7.73 19.44
N PRO A 370 1.22 6.79 18.99
CA PRO A 370 2.67 6.91 19.22
C PRO A 370 3.34 8.04 18.43
N ASP A 371 2.64 8.61 17.43
CA ASP A 371 3.15 9.76 16.65
C ASP A 371 2.89 11.10 17.37
N VAL A 372 2.10 11.11 18.45
CA VAL A 372 1.75 12.31 19.22
C VAL A 372 2.74 12.50 20.36
N PHE A 373 3.51 13.59 20.31
CA PHE A 373 4.45 13.93 21.38
C PHE A 373 3.76 14.76 22.47
N LYS A 374 3.83 14.30 23.71
CA LYS A 374 3.30 15.03 24.86
C LYS A 374 4.38 15.83 25.58
N ASP A 375 4.04 17.02 26.05
CA ASP A 375 4.92 17.79 26.93
C ASP A 375 5.13 17.01 28.24
N ALA A 376 6.37 16.63 28.51
CA ALA A 376 6.71 15.81 29.67
C ALA A 376 6.50 16.52 31.01
N ALA A 377 6.46 17.86 31.05
CA ALA A 377 6.14 18.61 32.27
C ALA A 377 4.65 18.47 32.63
N LEU A 378 3.77 18.41 31.62
CA LEU A 378 2.32 18.32 31.77
C LEU A 378 1.82 16.87 31.82
N ASN A 379 2.46 15.96 31.08
CA ASN A 379 1.96 14.61 30.81
C ASN A 379 3.04 13.54 30.97
N ARG A 380 3.55 13.37 32.20
CA ARG A 380 4.59 12.38 32.56
C ARG A 380 4.20 10.91 32.34
N ASN A 381 2.91 10.67 32.11
CA ASN A 381 2.28 9.35 32.16
C ASN A 381 1.98 8.75 30.78
N HIS A 382 2.53 9.36 29.73
CA HIS A 382 2.27 9.03 28.34
C HIS A 382 2.97 7.73 27.90
N VAL A 383 2.18 6.67 27.66
CA VAL A 383 2.66 5.35 27.20
C VAL A 383 1.77 4.84 26.05
N PRO A 384 1.81 5.51 24.88
CA PRO A 384 0.84 5.31 23.80
C PRO A 384 0.86 3.89 23.22
N GLU A 385 2.01 3.19 23.27
CA GLU A 385 2.12 1.81 22.79
C GLU A 385 1.24 0.84 23.57
N VAL A 386 1.10 1.07 24.88
CA VAL A 386 0.22 0.25 25.73
C VAL A 386 -1.24 0.59 25.48
N LEU A 387 -1.58 1.86 25.27
CA LEU A 387 -2.95 2.27 24.94
C LEU A 387 -3.40 1.67 23.60
N VAL A 388 -2.53 1.71 22.59
CA VAL A 388 -2.77 1.08 21.28
C VAL A 388 -2.93 -0.42 21.45
N SER A 389 -2.05 -1.07 22.20
CA SER A 389 -2.14 -2.50 22.48
C SER A 389 -3.46 -2.89 23.17
N ASP A 390 -3.91 -2.12 24.16
CA ASP A 390 -5.20 -2.36 24.82
C ASP A 390 -6.39 -2.20 23.87
N THR A 391 -6.35 -1.17 23.02
CA THR A 391 -7.38 -0.94 21.99
C THR A 391 -7.39 -2.09 20.97
N ASP A 392 -6.22 -2.62 20.62
CA ASP A 392 -6.10 -3.80 19.76
C ASP A 392 -6.74 -5.04 20.40
N GLN A 393 -6.54 -5.26 21.71
CA GLN A 393 -7.18 -6.36 22.43
C GLN A 393 -8.71 -6.22 22.44
N LEU A 394 -9.22 -5.00 22.60
CA LEU A 394 -10.67 -4.73 22.54
C LEU A 394 -11.24 -5.07 21.16
N ILE A 395 -10.54 -4.69 20.09
CA ILE A 395 -10.91 -5.04 18.71
C ILE A 395 -10.93 -6.55 18.53
N MET A 396 -9.85 -7.24 18.91
CA MET A 396 -9.75 -8.69 18.74
C MET A 396 -10.83 -9.42 19.55
N TYR A 397 -11.16 -8.95 20.76
CA TYR A 397 -12.24 -9.51 21.58
C TYR A 397 -13.61 -9.48 20.90
N PHE A 398 -13.94 -8.41 20.18
CA PHE A 398 -15.19 -8.35 19.41
C PHE A 398 -15.10 -9.06 18.06
N TYR A 399 -13.94 -8.97 17.40
CA TYR A 399 -13.67 -9.67 16.15
C TYR A 399 -13.82 -11.19 16.29
N GLU A 400 -13.21 -11.79 17.32
CA GLU A 400 -13.25 -13.24 17.56
C GLU A 400 -14.67 -13.77 17.86
N LYS A 401 -15.56 -12.90 18.34
CA LYS A 401 -16.98 -13.25 18.54
C LYS A 401 -17.80 -13.20 17.26
N ASP A 402 -17.31 -12.44 16.27
CA ASP A 402 -17.89 -12.27 14.94
C ASP A 402 -19.39 -11.95 14.93
N LYS A 403 -19.82 -11.01 15.79
CA LYS A 403 -21.22 -10.58 15.90
C LYS A 403 -21.31 -9.07 16.02
N ASN A 404 -21.94 -8.44 15.02
CA ASN A 404 -22.17 -6.99 14.99
C ASN A 404 -20.91 -6.17 15.31
N VAL A 405 -19.74 -6.63 14.86
CA VAL A 405 -18.42 -6.18 15.34
C VAL A 405 -18.29 -4.66 15.36
N LEU A 406 -18.66 -3.97 14.27
CA LEU A 406 -18.60 -2.50 14.21
C LEU A 406 -19.56 -1.83 15.19
N ARG A 407 -20.80 -2.33 15.33
CA ARG A 407 -21.77 -1.79 16.28
C ARG A 407 -21.26 -1.94 17.71
N GLU A 408 -20.77 -3.11 18.06
CA GLU A 408 -20.21 -3.37 19.39
C GLU A 408 -19.00 -2.46 19.66
N LEU A 409 -18.08 -2.33 18.71
CA LEU A 409 -16.94 -1.41 18.84
C LEU A 409 -17.36 0.05 18.98
N LEU A 410 -18.44 0.48 18.31
CA LEU A 410 -18.92 1.86 18.38
C LEU A 410 -19.78 2.15 19.63
N THR A 411 -20.25 1.14 20.35
CA THR A 411 -21.19 1.32 21.46
C THR A 411 -20.71 0.75 22.79
N THR A 412 -19.67 -0.07 22.79
CA THR A 412 -19.11 -0.69 24.00
C THR A 412 -18.63 0.36 25.01
N ASN A 413 -18.94 0.16 26.29
CA ASN A 413 -18.32 0.89 27.40
C ASN A 413 -17.14 0.13 28.01
N LYS A 414 -16.66 -0.92 27.35
CA LYS A 414 -15.58 -1.77 27.84
C LYS A 414 -14.21 -1.34 27.32
N SER A 415 -13.16 -1.65 28.07
CA SER A 415 -11.78 -1.42 27.68
C SER A 415 -10.85 -2.49 28.26
N PHE A 416 -9.74 -2.73 27.56
CA PHE A 416 -8.59 -3.38 28.18
C PHE A 416 -7.72 -2.31 28.84
N VAL A 417 -7.12 -2.64 29.97
CA VAL A 417 -6.39 -1.70 30.83
C VAL A 417 -5.07 -2.34 31.23
N GLN A 418 -3.99 -1.83 30.63
CA GLN A 418 -2.63 -2.35 30.80
C GLN A 418 -2.59 -3.86 30.66
N TYR A 419 -3.23 -4.40 29.63
CA TYR A 419 -3.34 -5.84 29.44
C TYR A 419 -2.15 -6.38 28.65
N GLY A 420 -1.61 -7.50 29.11
CA GLY A 420 -0.58 -8.26 28.42
C GLY A 420 -0.79 -9.75 28.63
N ILE A 421 -0.12 -10.54 27.81
CA ILE A 421 -0.09 -12.00 27.96
C ILE A 421 1.36 -12.40 28.20
N ASP A 422 1.61 -13.15 29.28
CA ASP A 422 2.93 -13.67 29.57
C ASP A 422 3.34 -14.68 28.49
N SER A 423 4.52 -14.47 27.90
CA SER A 423 4.94 -15.26 26.73
C SER A 423 5.16 -16.74 27.05
N LYS A 424 5.47 -17.09 28.31
CA LYS A 424 5.77 -18.45 28.77
C LYS A 424 4.53 -19.17 29.27
N THR A 425 3.79 -18.54 30.17
CA THR A 425 2.64 -19.14 30.86
C THR A 425 1.33 -18.94 30.09
N LYS A 426 1.31 -18.04 29.10
CA LYS A 426 0.11 -17.62 28.34
C LYS A 426 -1.01 -17.07 29.21
N LYS A 427 -0.70 -16.67 30.45
CA LYS A 427 -1.66 -16.08 31.38
C LYS A 427 -1.72 -14.55 31.22
N PRO A 428 -2.87 -13.93 31.50
CA PRO A 428 -2.97 -12.48 31.59
C PRO A 428 -2.00 -11.91 32.62
N ILE A 429 -1.32 -10.82 32.27
CA ILE A 429 -0.44 -10.05 33.15
C ILE A 429 -0.68 -8.56 32.94
N ARG A 430 -0.32 -7.75 33.94
CA ARG A 430 -0.28 -6.30 33.78
C ARG A 430 0.89 -5.91 32.89
N ALA A 431 0.60 -5.24 31.78
CA ALA A 431 1.60 -4.67 30.88
C ALA A 431 2.50 -3.68 31.65
N ARG A 432 3.80 -3.69 31.33
CA ARG A 432 4.77 -2.81 31.96
C ARG A 432 4.65 -1.39 31.40
N ALA A 433 3.90 -0.54 32.08
CA ALA A 433 3.85 0.89 31.82
C ALA A 433 4.08 1.65 33.14
N ARG A 434 5.37 1.82 33.50
CA ARG A 434 5.81 2.33 34.81
C ARG A 434 5.24 3.70 35.17
N ASN A 435 4.91 4.52 34.17
CA ASN A 435 4.40 5.86 34.37
C ASN A 435 2.92 5.98 34.00
N LEU A 436 2.25 4.93 33.48
CA LEU A 436 0.87 5.08 33.05
C LEU A 436 -0.07 5.06 34.27
N GLY A 437 -0.66 6.21 34.57
CA GLY A 437 -1.73 6.35 35.55
C GLY A 437 -3.06 5.85 34.98
N ALA A 438 -3.40 4.58 35.21
CA ALA A 438 -4.62 3.98 34.68
C ALA A 438 -5.90 4.74 35.08
N HIS A 439 -5.92 5.33 36.28
CA HIS A 439 -7.01 6.20 36.74
C HIS A 439 -7.16 7.47 35.90
N LEU A 440 -6.07 7.99 35.32
CA LEU A 440 -6.10 9.14 34.42
C LEU A 440 -6.53 8.70 33.04
N ALA A 441 -5.74 7.81 32.40
CA ALA A 441 -5.95 7.45 31.00
C ALA A 441 -7.31 6.79 30.74
N TYR A 442 -7.83 5.99 31.67
CA TYR A 442 -9.10 5.26 31.49
C TYR A 442 -10.23 5.82 32.35
N SER A 443 -10.01 6.95 33.04
CA SER A 443 -10.95 7.53 34.03
C SER A 443 -11.36 6.55 35.15
N LEU A 444 -10.52 5.57 35.48
CA LEU A 444 -10.80 4.62 36.56
C LEU A 444 -10.65 5.26 37.94
N PRO A 445 -11.28 4.70 39.00
CA PRO A 445 -11.06 5.18 40.37
C PRO A 445 -9.56 5.16 40.75
N PRO A 446 -9.06 6.14 41.53
CA PRO A 446 -7.65 6.17 41.95
C PRO A 446 -7.18 4.92 42.70
N ASP A 447 -8.07 4.23 43.39
CA ASP A 447 -7.84 2.99 44.13
C ASP A 447 -8.07 1.71 43.31
N TRP A 448 -8.38 1.84 42.02
CA TRP A 448 -8.59 0.71 41.12
C TRP A 448 -7.34 -0.17 41.04
N LYS A 449 -7.55 -1.49 41.16
CA LYS A 449 -6.50 -2.51 41.07
C LYS A 449 -6.65 -3.27 39.76
N TRP A 450 -5.52 -3.53 39.12
CA TRP A 450 -5.49 -4.34 37.92
C TRP A 450 -6.01 -5.74 38.19
N ILE A 451 -6.88 -6.23 37.30
CA ILE A 451 -7.44 -7.58 37.32
C ILE A 451 -7.15 -8.31 35.99
N PRO A 452 -6.94 -9.63 36.02
CA PRO A 452 -6.72 -10.42 34.81
C PRO A 452 -7.99 -10.62 33.97
N GLU A 453 -9.18 -10.56 34.57
CA GLU A 453 -10.46 -10.67 33.87
C GLU A 453 -10.79 -9.36 33.12
N GLN A 454 -10.53 -9.36 31.82
CA GLN A 454 -10.72 -8.20 30.94
C GLN A 454 -11.45 -8.60 29.65
N PRO A 455 -12.12 -7.67 28.94
CA PRO A 455 -12.17 -6.22 29.19
C PRO A 455 -13.08 -5.84 30.38
N VAL A 456 -12.75 -4.72 31.03
CA VAL A 456 -13.53 -4.14 32.14
C VAL A 456 -14.48 -3.07 31.64
N ALA A 457 -15.58 -2.84 32.34
CA ALA A 457 -16.45 -1.69 32.07
C ALA A 457 -15.79 -0.41 32.60
N LEU A 458 -15.75 0.64 31.77
CA LEU A 458 -15.28 1.95 32.18
C LEU A 458 -16.36 2.66 33.03
N PRO A 459 -15.98 3.39 34.08
CA PRO A 459 -16.91 4.11 34.93
C PRO A 459 -17.43 5.36 34.22
N GLY A 460 -18.75 5.53 34.18
CA GLY A 460 -19.41 6.72 33.65
C GLY A 460 -20.17 6.49 32.34
N SER A 461 -21.29 7.20 32.19
CA SER A 461 -22.15 7.17 31.00
C SER A 461 -21.54 7.88 29.77
N GLN A 462 -20.34 8.44 29.90
CA GLN A 462 -19.73 9.32 28.89
C GLN A 462 -18.69 8.62 27.99
N ARG A 463 -18.23 7.41 28.32
CA ARG A 463 -17.33 6.62 27.45
C ARG A 463 -18.13 5.52 26.75
N ALA A 464 -18.43 5.74 25.47
CA ALA A 464 -19.12 4.79 24.62
C ALA A 464 -18.39 4.66 23.28
N GLY A 465 -17.95 3.45 22.98
CA GLY A 465 -17.32 3.09 21.73
C GLY A 465 -15.82 3.34 21.67
N ILE A 466 -15.24 2.90 20.57
CA ILE A 466 -13.80 2.92 20.30
C ILE A 466 -13.25 4.34 20.19
N LEU A 467 -14.08 5.30 19.79
CA LEU A 467 -13.72 6.72 19.70
C LEU A 467 -13.55 7.40 21.07
N THR A 468 -13.85 6.67 22.16
CA THR A 468 -13.62 7.13 23.54
C THR A 468 -12.51 6.35 24.25
N GLN A 469 -11.81 5.47 23.51
CA GLN A 469 -10.69 4.70 24.04
C GLN A 469 -9.45 5.58 24.09
N PRO A 470 -8.55 5.39 25.08
CA PRO A 470 -7.43 6.32 25.29
C PRO A 470 -6.49 6.43 24.08
N ALA A 471 -6.26 5.34 23.34
CA ALA A 471 -5.43 5.40 22.13
C ALA A 471 -6.02 6.32 21.07
N TRP A 472 -7.34 6.30 20.89
CA TRP A 472 -8.01 7.17 19.93
C TRP A 472 -7.91 8.63 20.37
N LEU A 473 -8.20 8.90 21.65
CA LEU A 473 -8.15 10.25 22.21
C LEU A 473 -6.76 10.84 22.09
N VAL A 474 -5.73 10.07 22.45
CA VAL A 474 -4.33 10.45 22.25
C VAL A 474 -4.05 10.75 20.78
N ALA A 475 -4.41 9.87 19.86
CA ALA A 475 -4.18 10.05 18.42
C ALA A 475 -4.86 11.31 17.84
N LYS A 476 -5.86 11.87 18.53
CA LYS A 476 -6.62 13.08 18.14
C LYS A 476 -6.36 14.29 19.02
N SER A 477 -5.42 14.19 19.95
CA SER A 477 -5.09 15.24 20.91
C SER A 477 -3.84 16.02 20.50
N GLY A 478 -3.68 17.23 21.03
CA GLY A 478 -2.47 18.03 20.90
C GLY A 478 -1.42 17.71 21.97
N ASN A 479 -0.26 18.36 21.87
CA ASN A 479 0.88 18.13 22.77
C ASN A 479 0.60 18.51 24.24
N PHE A 480 -0.37 19.42 24.45
CA PHE A 480 -0.71 19.97 25.77
C PHE A 480 -1.88 19.25 26.44
N ASP A 481 -2.66 18.47 25.70
CA ASP A 481 -3.80 17.72 26.22
C ASP A 481 -3.32 16.47 26.98
N ASN A 482 -4.14 15.94 27.90
CA ASN A 482 -3.83 14.67 28.56
C ASN A 482 -4.21 13.46 27.68
N ASP A 483 -4.03 12.25 28.21
CA ASP A 483 -4.32 11.00 27.50
C ASP A 483 -5.79 10.53 27.66
N ALA A 484 -6.66 11.36 28.25
CA ALA A 484 -7.95 10.94 28.81
C ALA A 484 -9.17 11.62 28.17
#